data_AF-A0A7H1MXX8-F1
#
_entry.id   AF-A0A7H1MXX8-F1
#
_cell.length_a   1.000
_cell.length_b   1.000
_cell.length_c   1.000
_cell.angle_alpha   90.00
_cell.angle_beta   90.00
_cell.angle_gamma   90.00
#
_symmetry.space_group_name_H-M   'P 1'
#
loop_
_entity.id
_entity.type
_entity.pdbx_description
1 polymer ?
#
loop_
_entity_poly.entity_id
_entity_poly.type
_entity_poly.pdbx_seq_one_letter_code
_entity_poly.pdbx_strand_id
1 'polypeptide(L)'
;MNGSAWNRLGAAQLRSGTMLVLALLVVFGFAFIIRPMLRDGPPGDYETRQGDIALSGGDFAAAMRHFETALAKTPGHRGALMGRAIVLMQTGHEADAEAAFDQLIEQLATTTAADDRTGQGALAAAYANRGILRDRSGRSAEALADYRQSLRIDPQVVAGPGMIDRVLHGDPQPSTVAKRAVYLEGQLRLPKAERRLQLPELDQRQRMYKP
;
A
#
# COMPACT_ATOMS: atom_id res chain seq x y z
N MET A 1 -11.71 -22.57 -72.08
CA MET A 1 -11.35 -21.38 -71.26
C MET A 1 -12.42 -21.21 -70.16
N ASN A 2 -12.04 -20.73 -68.96
CA ASN A 2 -12.90 -20.30 -67.83
C ASN A 2 -13.30 -21.27 -66.68
N GLY A 3 -12.39 -22.13 -66.20
CA GLY A 3 -12.56 -22.83 -64.90
C GLY A 3 -11.87 -22.17 -63.69
N SER A 4 -10.93 -21.24 -63.91
CA SER A 4 -9.99 -20.77 -62.87
C SER A 4 -10.37 -19.45 -62.18
N ALA A 5 -11.44 -18.79 -62.62
CA ALA A 5 -11.91 -17.52 -62.04
C ALA A 5 -12.79 -17.74 -60.79
N TRP A 6 -13.69 -18.74 -60.84
CA TRP A 6 -14.64 -19.05 -59.75
C TRP A 6 -13.95 -19.57 -58.47
N ASN A 7 -12.91 -20.40 -58.61
CA ASN A 7 -12.16 -20.92 -57.45
C ASN A 7 -11.33 -19.85 -56.71
N ARG A 8 -10.87 -18.81 -57.42
CA ARG A 8 -10.09 -17.71 -56.79
C ARG A 8 -11.00 -16.71 -56.07
N LEU A 9 -12.19 -16.47 -56.59
CA LEU A 9 -13.19 -15.60 -55.94
C LEU A 9 -13.74 -16.26 -54.66
N GLY A 10 -14.09 -17.56 -54.70
CA GLY A 10 -14.56 -18.29 -53.52
C GLY A 10 -13.53 -18.40 -52.39
N ALA A 11 -12.25 -18.63 -52.71
CA ALA A 11 -11.16 -18.68 -51.73
C ALA A 11 -10.85 -17.31 -51.11
N ALA A 12 -10.98 -16.21 -51.88
CA ALA A 12 -10.84 -14.85 -51.36
C ALA A 12 -12.00 -14.47 -50.43
N GLN A 13 -13.24 -14.82 -50.78
CA GLN A 13 -14.42 -14.61 -49.93
C GLN A 13 -14.33 -15.42 -48.63
N LEU A 14 -13.86 -16.67 -48.68
CA LEU A 14 -13.64 -17.50 -47.49
C LEU A 14 -12.56 -16.87 -46.59
N ARG A 15 -11.44 -16.42 -47.16
CA ARG A 15 -10.34 -15.75 -46.43
C ARG A 15 -10.81 -14.46 -45.75
N SER A 16 -11.56 -13.61 -46.46
CA SER A 16 -12.13 -12.38 -45.92
C SER A 16 -13.15 -12.65 -44.81
N GLY A 17 -13.99 -13.69 -44.96
CA GLY A 17 -14.93 -14.13 -43.92
C GLY A 17 -14.22 -14.65 -42.67
N THR A 18 -13.17 -15.47 -42.81
CA THR A 18 -12.38 -15.94 -41.68
C THR A 18 -11.63 -14.80 -40.97
N MET A 19 -11.10 -13.83 -41.70
CA MET A 19 -10.43 -12.67 -41.10
C MET A 19 -11.41 -11.78 -40.35
N LEU A 20 -12.64 -11.62 -40.85
CA LEU A 20 -13.70 -10.90 -40.15
C LEU A 20 -14.11 -11.61 -38.86
N VAL A 21 -14.28 -12.93 -38.87
CA VAL A 21 -14.60 -13.72 -37.67
C VAL A 21 -13.47 -13.61 -36.63
N LEU A 22 -12.21 -13.72 -37.05
CA LEU A 22 -11.06 -13.56 -36.16
C LEU A 22 -10.99 -12.14 -35.57
N ALA A 23 -11.22 -11.10 -36.39
CA ALA A 23 -11.26 -9.72 -35.91
C ALA A 23 -12.40 -9.49 -34.89
N LEU A 24 -13.58 -10.06 -35.15
CA LEU A 24 -14.71 -9.99 -34.22
C LEU A 24 -14.42 -10.73 -32.91
N LEU A 25 -13.75 -11.89 -32.95
CA LEU A 25 -13.32 -12.61 -31.75
C LEU A 25 -12.28 -11.82 -30.94
N VAL A 26 -11.34 -11.14 -31.61
CA VAL A 26 -10.37 -10.27 -30.94
C VAL A 26 -11.06 -9.06 -30.30
N VAL A 27 -11.97 -8.39 -31.01
CA VAL A 27 -12.72 -7.24 -30.48
C VAL A 27 -13.64 -7.67 -29.33
N PHE A 28 -14.30 -8.82 -29.46
CA PHE A 28 -15.15 -9.38 -28.41
C PHE A 28 -14.34 -9.78 -27.19
N GLY A 29 -13.25 -10.53 -27.37
CA GLY A 29 -12.34 -10.91 -26.30
C GLY A 29 -11.74 -9.67 -25.62
N PHE A 30 -11.37 -8.65 -26.39
CA PHE A 30 -10.92 -7.40 -25.82
C PHE A 30 -12.02 -6.69 -25.04
N ALA A 31 -13.23 -6.52 -25.58
CA ALA A 31 -14.30 -5.75 -24.96
C ALA A 31 -14.92 -6.42 -23.72
N PHE A 32 -15.00 -7.74 -23.69
CA PHE A 32 -15.74 -8.48 -22.65
C PHE A 32 -14.86 -9.30 -21.71
N ILE A 33 -13.59 -9.57 -22.06
CA ILE A 33 -12.66 -10.32 -21.21
C ILE A 33 -11.52 -9.42 -20.74
N ILE A 34 -10.77 -8.83 -21.68
CA ILE A 34 -9.58 -8.04 -21.35
C ILE A 34 -9.94 -6.68 -20.75
N ARG A 35 -10.88 -5.94 -21.34
CA ARG A 35 -11.24 -4.60 -20.93
C ARG A 35 -11.80 -4.52 -19.50
N PRO A 36 -12.70 -5.42 -19.03
CA PRO A 36 -13.11 -5.45 -17.63
C PRO A 36 -11.93 -5.78 -16.70
N MET A 37 -11.08 -6.75 -17.08
CA MET A 37 -9.91 -7.14 -16.30
C MET A 37 -8.86 -6.03 -16.17
N LEU A 38 -8.78 -5.13 -17.17
CA LEU A 38 -7.93 -3.93 -17.13
C LEU A 38 -8.59 -2.75 -16.39
N ARG A 39 -9.91 -2.73 -16.25
CA ARG A 39 -10.67 -1.61 -15.68
C ARG A 39 -10.99 -1.81 -14.21
N ASP A 40 -11.32 -3.04 -13.83
CA ASP A 40 -11.69 -3.43 -12.48
C ASP A 40 -10.47 -4.11 -11.86
N GLY A 41 -9.78 -3.40 -10.96
CA GLY A 41 -8.73 -3.99 -10.13
C GLY A 41 -9.27 -5.15 -9.28
N PRO A 42 -8.39 -5.90 -8.60
CA PRO A 42 -8.80 -6.94 -7.65
C PRO A 42 -9.95 -6.48 -6.74
N PRO A 43 -10.89 -7.36 -6.37
CA PRO A 43 -12.00 -6.99 -5.50
C PRO A 43 -11.50 -6.32 -4.22
N GLY A 44 -12.03 -5.13 -3.92
CA GLY A 44 -11.62 -4.33 -2.76
C GLY A 44 -10.63 -3.20 -3.07
N ASP A 45 -9.92 -3.21 -4.20
CA ASP A 45 -8.97 -2.14 -4.57
C ASP A 45 -9.65 -0.79 -4.73
N TYR A 46 -10.81 -0.76 -5.40
CA TYR A 46 -11.59 0.46 -5.57
C TYR A 46 -11.98 1.07 -4.23
N GLU A 47 -12.52 0.25 -3.32
CA GLU A 47 -12.95 0.71 -2.00
C GLU A 47 -11.77 1.15 -1.15
N THR A 48 -10.64 0.43 -1.21
CA THR A 48 -9.41 0.83 -0.52
C THR A 48 -8.95 2.20 -1.00
N ARG A 49 -8.99 2.46 -2.31
CA ARG A 49 -8.65 3.77 -2.87
C ARG A 49 -9.59 4.87 -2.38
N GLN A 50 -10.88 4.62 -2.31
CA GLN A 50 -11.83 5.58 -1.73
C GLN A 50 -11.55 5.82 -0.24
N GLY A 51 -11.23 4.76 0.50
CA GLY A 51 -10.81 4.83 1.90
C GLY A 51 -9.55 5.67 2.09
N ASP A 52 -8.56 5.53 1.20
CA ASP A 52 -7.33 6.31 1.22
C ASP A 52 -7.56 7.80 0.94
N ILE A 53 -8.47 8.12 0.03
CA ILE A 53 -8.88 9.50 -0.28
C ILE A 53 -9.56 10.10 0.95
N ALA A 54 -10.54 9.41 1.53
CA ALA A 54 -11.24 9.85 2.73
C ALA A 54 -10.28 10.02 3.93
N LEU A 55 -9.36 9.08 4.13
CA LEU A 55 -8.34 9.13 5.18
C LEU A 55 -7.41 10.33 4.99
N SER A 56 -6.98 10.62 3.75
CA SER A 56 -6.17 11.80 3.45
C SER A 56 -6.95 13.11 3.66
N GLY A 57 -8.26 13.08 3.45
CA GLY A 57 -9.17 14.19 3.73
C GLY A 57 -9.56 14.35 5.20
N GLY A 58 -9.13 13.45 6.09
CA GLY A 58 -9.48 13.46 7.51
C GLY A 58 -10.89 12.96 7.83
N ASP A 59 -11.65 12.48 6.84
CA ASP A 59 -12.95 11.83 7.06
C ASP A 59 -12.73 10.37 7.47
N PHE A 60 -12.40 10.19 8.75
CA PHE A 60 -12.12 8.88 9.33
C PHE A 60 -13.33 7.94 9.30
N ALA A 61 -14.55 8.47 9.41
CA ALA A 61 -15.77 7.67 9.37
C ALA A 61 -16.02 7.10 7.97
N ALA A 62 -15.87 7.92 6.92
CA ALA A 62 -15.95 7.44 5.54
C ALA A 62 -14.80 6.49 5.22
N ALA A 63 -13.58 6.80 5.66
CA ALA A 63 -12.42 5.94 5.47
C ALA A 63 -12.65 4.55 6.05
N MET A 64 -13.11 4.47 7.31
CA MET A 64 -13.41 3.19 7.97
C MET A 64 -14.42 2.37 7.17
N ARG A 65 -15.55 2.98 6.78
CA ARG A 65 -16.60 2.31 6.00
C ARG A 65 -16.09 1.75 4.66
N HIS A 66 -15.25 2.51 3.97
CA HIS A 66 -14.65 2.05 2.71
C HIS A 66 -13.68 0.88 2.94
N PHE A 67 -12.84 0.93 3.96
CA PHE A 67 -11.94 -0.18 4.30
C PHE A 67 -12.72 -1.43 4.73
N GLU A 68 -13.79 -1.29 5.52
CA GLU A 68 -14.67 -2.42 5.87
C GLU A 68 -15.33 -3.03 4.63
N THR A 69 -15.78 -2.20 3.68
CA THR A 69 -16.35 -2.67 2.42
C THR A 69 -15.31 -3.41 1.57
N ALA A 70 -14.05 -2.94 1.56
CA ALA A 70 -12.94 -3.62 0.91
C ALA A 70 -12.67 -4.99 1.56
N LEU A 71 -12.66 -5.06 2.90
CA LEU A 71 -12.41 -6.28 3.66
C LEU A 71 -13.56 -7.29 3.57
N ALA A 72 -14.80 -6.83 3.41
CA ALA A 72 -15.92 -7.71 3.12
C ALA A 72 -15.80 -8.40 1.75
N LYS A 73 -15.20 -7.72 0.76
CA LYS A 73 -14.92 -8.29 -0.57
C LYS A 73 -13.68 -9.20 -0.53
N THR A 74 -12.63 -8.76 0.15
CA THR A 74 -11.34 -9.44 0.24
C THR A 74 -10.80 -9.34 1.67
N PRO A 75 -11.04 -10.35 2.54
CA PRO A 75 -10.66 -10.30 3.96
C PRO A 75 -9.17 -10.05 4.21
N GLY A 76 -8.30 -10.55 3.32
CA GLY A 76 -6.85 -10.38 3.41
C GLY A 76 -6.29 -9.16 2.68
N HIS A 77 -7.13 -8.20 2.27
CA HIS A 77 -6.69 -7.06 1.47
C HIS A 77 -5.70 -6.16 2.25
N ARG A 78 -4.39 -6.32 1.96
CA ARG A 78 -3.29 -5.66 2.69
C ARG A 78 -3.46 -4.14 2.86
N GLY A 79 -3.90 -3.46 1.81
CA GLY A 79 -4.12 -2.01 1.84
C GLY A 79 -5.29 -1.60 2.74
N ALA A 80 -6.36 -2.40 2.76
CA ALA A 80 -7.54 -2.11 3.56
C ALA A 80 -7.30 -2.41 5.04
N LEU A 81 -6.59 -3.51 5.34
CA LEU A 81 -6.14 -3.82 6.71
C LEU A 81 -5.24 -2.70 7.25
N MET A 82 -4.27 -2.24 6.46
CA MET A 82 -3.42 -1.11 6.86
C MET A 82 -4.24 0.16 7.08
N GLY A 83 -5.11 0.52 6.13
CA GLY A 83 -5.96 1.69 6.20
C GLY A 83 -6.83 1.69 7.46
N ARG A 84 -7.45 0.55 7.78
CA ARG A 84 -8.23 0.35 9.00
C ARG A 84 -7.38 0.60 10.26
N ALA A 85 -6.20 0.00 10.35
CA ALA A 85 -5.29 0.18 11.49
C ALA A 85 -4.84 1.65 11.64
N ILE A 86 -4.58 2.34 10.54
CA ILE A 86 -4.24 3.77 10.55
C ILE A 86 -5.43 4.61 11.04
N VAL A 87 -6.66 4.33 10.61
CA VAL A 87 -7.85 5.04 11.11
C VAL A 87 -8.02 4.85 12.61
N LEU A 88 -7.84 3.63 13.13
CA LEU A 88 -7.89 3.36 14.58
C LEU A 88 -6.82 4.16 15.33
N MET A 89 -5.59 4.19 14.81
CA MET A 89 -4.49 4.98 15.39
C MET A 89 -4.81 6.48 15.38
N GLN A 90 -5.38 7.01 14.29
CA GLN A 90 -5.70 8.44 14.16
C GLN A 90 -6.90 8.89 15.01
N THR A 91 -7.81 7.96 15.29
CA THR A 91 -9.00 8.23 16.14
C THR A 91 -8.76 7.95 17.62
N GLY A 92 -7.53 7.60 18.02
CA GLY A 92 -7.15 7.40 19.42
C GLY A 92 -7.49 6.02 20.00
N HIS A 93 -7.93 5.07 19.17
CA HIS A 93 -8.19 3.69 19.58
C HIS A 93 -6.87 2.89 19.59
N GLU A 94 -5.93 3.27 20.46
CA GLU A 94 -4.55 2.77 20.44
C GLU A 94 -4.44 1.25 20.57
N ALA A 95 -5.22 0.64 21.49
CA ALA A 95 -5.20 -0.81 21.70
C ALA A 95 -5.70 -1.58 20.48
N ASP A 96 -6.79 -1.12 19.87
CA ASP A 96 -7.36 -1.72 18.66
C ASP A 96 -6.43 -1.53 17.46
N ALA A 97 -5.79 -0.37 17.35
CA ALA A 97 -4.81 -0.09 16.32
C ALA A 97 -3.59 -1.02 16.42
N GLU A 98 -3.05 -1.22 17.63
CA GLU A 98 -1.92 -2.12 17.85
C GLU A 98 -2.28 -3.57 17.50
N ALA A 99 -3.43 -4.06 17.96
CA ALA A 99 -3.92 -5.39 17.61
C ALA A 99 -4.10 -5.56 16.10
N ALA A 100 -4.62 -4.53 15.41
CA ALA A 100 -4.79 -4.56 13.96
C ALA A 100 -3.43 -4.58 13.22
N PHE A 101 -2.42 -3.84 13.70
CA PHE A 101 -1.07 -3.91 13.12
C PHE A 101 -0.41 -5.26 13.39
N ASP A 102 -0.58 -5.84 14.57
CA ASP A 102 -0.04 -7.16 14.91
C ASP A 102 -0.60 -8.24 13.98
N GLN A 103 -1.92 -8.28 13.80
CA GLN A 103 -2.59 -9.20 12.87
C GLN A 103 -2.11 -9.01 11.42
N LEU A 104 -1.98 -7.76 10.98
CA LEU A 104 -1.50 -7.45 9.63
C LEU A 104 -0.05 -7.92 9.43
N ILE A 105 0.83 -7.67 10.40
CA ILE A 105 2.23 -8.09 10.35
C ILE A 105 2.34 -9.62 10.32
N GLU A 106 1.57 -10.33 11.14
CA GLU A 106 1.54 -11.79 11.14
C GLU A 106 1.07 -12.36 9.80
N GLN A 107 -0.02 -11.82 9.25
CA GLN A 107 -0.54 -12.22 7.95
C GLN A 107 0.49 -11.95 6.84
N LEU A 108 1.10 -10.76 6.81
CA LEU A 108 2.08 -10.41 5.79
C LEU A 108 3.36 -11.24 5.93
N ALA A 109 3.83 -11.52 7.15
CA ALA A 109 5.01 -12.35 7.37
C ALA A 109 4.83 -13.80 6.88
N THR A 110 3.59 -14.31 6.87
CA THR A 110 3.27 -15.68 6.41
C THR A 110 2.93 -15.75 4.92
N THR A 111 2.38 -14.67 4.35
CA THR A 111 1.87 -14.65 2.95
C THR A 111 2.80 -13.96 1.95
N THR A 112 3.74 -13.13 2.41
CA THR A 112 4.64 -12.37 1.53
C THR A 112 5.79 -13.25 1.05
N ALA A 113 5.84 -13.51 -0.25
CA ALA A 113 6.98 -14.16 -0.89
C ALA A 113 8.22 -13.25 -0.92
N ALA A 114 9.42 -13.84 -1.02
CA ALA A 114 10.67 -13.08 -1.03
C ALA A 114 10.84 -12.15 -2.25
N ASP A 115 10.10 -12.39 -3.33
CA ASP A 115 10.07 -11.59 -4.55
C ASP A 115 8.84 -10.66 -4.66
N ASP A 116 7.88 -10.75 -3.73
CA ASP A 116 6.74 -9.83 -3.64
C ASP A 116 7.18 -8.49 -3.04
N ARG A 117 7.72 -7.62 -3.91
CA ARG A 117 8.15 -6.26 -3.51
C ARG A 117 7.03 -5.45 -2.89
N THR A 118 5.79 -5.58 -3.38
CA THR A 118 4.67 -4.81 -2.83
C THR A 118 4.26 -5.34 -1.46
N GLY A 119 4.33 -6.65 -1.23
CA GLY A 119 4.10 -7.27 0.07
C GLY A 119 5.18 -6.88 1.08
N GLN A 120 6.45 -6.88 0.65
CA GLN A 120 7.57 -6.39 1.47
C GLN A 120 7.41 -4.92 1.85
N GLY A 121 7.01 -4.07 0.90
CA GLY A 121 6.70 -2.66 1.16
C GLY A 121 5.56 -2.51 2.17
N ALA A 122 4.48 -3.29 2.02
CA ALA A 122 3.37 -3.29 2.97
C ALA A 122 3.81 -3.76 4.37
N LEU A 123 4.65 -4.80 4.46
CA LEU A 123 5.15 -5.32 5.73
C LEU A 123 6.06 -4.28 6.42
N ALA A 124 6.97 -3.65 5.66
CA ALA A 124 7.79 -2.56 6.16
C ALA A 124 6.94 -1.39 6.66
N ALA A 125 5.92 -0.97 5.92
CA ALA A 125 4.99 0.08 6.32
C ALA A 125 4.20 -0.29 7.59
N ALA A 126 3.84 -1.56 7.78
CA ALA A 126 3.11 -2.01 8.98
C ALA A 126 3.98 -1.87 10.23
N TYR A 127 5.24 -2.32 10.16
CA TYR A 127 6.21 -2.10 11.24
C TYR A 127 6.45 -0.60 11.48
N ALA A 128 6.55 0.21 10.43
CA ALA A 128 6.73 1.66 10.55
C ALA A 128 5.57 2.31 11.34
N ASN A 129 4.33 2.01 10.97
CA ASN A 129 3.16 2.59 11.62
C ASN A 129 2.95 2.07 13.05
N ARG A 130 3.19 0.78 13.32
CA ARG A 130 3.16 0.26 14.70
C ARG A 130 4.23 0.90 15.57
N GLY A 131 5.42 1.14 15.00
CA GLY A 131 6.48 1.90 15.66
C GLY A 131 6.05 3.31 16.00
N ILE A 132 5.39 4.02 15.08
CA ILE A 132 4.83 5.38 15.30
C ILE A 132 3.79 5.37 16.44
N LEU A 133 2.87 4.39 16.43
CA LEU A 133 1.89 4.21 17.49
C LEU A 133 2.59 4.05 18.86
N ARG A 134 3.56 3.14 18.95
CA ARG A 134 4.33 2.88 20.18
C ARG A 134 5.13 4.08 20.65
N ASP A 135 5.73 4.82 19.72
CA ASP A 135 6.51 6.02 20.01
C ASP A 135 5.61 7.11 20.63
N ARG A 136 4.43 7.31 20.06
CA ARG A 136 3.40 8.23 20.58
C ARG A 136 2.91 7.83 21.98
N SER A 137 2.77 6.53 22.25
CA SER A 137 2.45 6.01 23.59
C SER A 137 3.66 5.97 24.55
N GLY A 138 4.83 6.50 24.16
CA GLY A 138 6.04 6.55 25.01
C GLY A 138 6.82 5.24 25.12
N ARG A 139 6.46 4.21 24.35
CA ARG A 139 7.13 2.91 24.28
C ARG A 139 8.32 2.95 23.30
N SER A 140 9.25 3.87 23.54
CA SER A 140 10.31 4.20 22.57
C SER A 140 11.28 3.04 22.26
N ALA A 141 11.49 2.11 23.19
CA ALA A 141 12.34 0.94 22.93
C ALA A 141 11.67 -0.04 21.96
N GLU A 142 10.37 -0.29 22.11
CA GLU A 142 9.56 -1.11 21.21
C GLU A 142 9.42 -0.42 19.84
N ALA A 143 9.19 0.90 19.85
CA ALA A 143 9.17 1.70 18.62
C ALA A 143 10.48 1.58 17.83
N LEU A 144 11.63 1.68 18.49
CA LEU A 144 12.93 1.52 17.84
C LEU A 144 13.11 0.12 17.23
N ALA A 145 12.62 -0.93 17.91
CA ALA A 145 12.67 -2.29 17.38
C ALA A 145 11.85 -2.41 16.08
N ASP A 146 10.64 -1.84 16.07
CA ASP A 146 9.77 -1.81 14.89
C ASP A 146 10.38 -0.99 13.75
N TYR A 147 10.94 0.17 14.05
CA TYR A 147 11.63 1.00 13.05
C TYR A 147 12.82 0.27 12.42
N ARG A 148 13.63 -0.44 13.22
CA ARG A 148 14.75 -1.25 12.71
C ARG A 148 14.25 -2.37 11.80
N GLN A 149 13.16 -3.04 12.18
CA GLN A 149 12.60 -4.10 11.38
C GLN A 149 12.06 -3.57 10.04
N SER A 150 11.37 -2.42 10.07
CA SER A 150 10.90 -1.75 8.87
C SER A 150 12.04 -1.38 7.92
N LEU A 151 13.09 -0.72 8.44
CA LEU A 151 14.29 -0.35 7.69
C LEU A 151 15.05 -1.55 7.11
N ARG A 152 15.01 -2.71 7.78
CA ARG A 152 15.64 -3.94 7.30
C ARG A 152 14.89 -4.56 6.12
N ILE A 153 13.57 -4.44 6.10
CA ILE A 153 12.71 -5.04 5.06
C ILE A 153 12.74 -4.19 3.80
N ASP A 154 12.41 -2.90 3.92
CA ASP A 154 12.44 -1.98 2.80
C ASP A 154 12.97 -0.61 3.25
N PRO A 155 14.27 -0.34 3.06
CA PRO A 155 14.87 0.94 3.41
C PRO A 155 14.24 2.13 2.68
N GLN A 156 13.72 1.94 1.46
CA GLN A 156 13.23 3.02 0.61
C GLN A 156 11.82 3.46 1.01
N VAL A 157 10.95 2.51 1.35
CA VAL A 157 9.58 2.80 1.79
C VAL A 157 9.58 3.71 3.03
N VAL A 158 10.53 3.54 3.95
CA VAL A 158 10.62 4.35 5.18
C VAL A 158 11.58 5.54 5.15
N ALA A 159 12.52 5.59 4.19
CA ALA A 159 13.46 6.71 4.07
C ALA A 159 12.79 8.02 3.60
N GLY A 160 11.55 7.96 3.10
CA GLY A 160 10.88 9.12 2.49
C GLY A 160 11.44 9.41 1.10
N PRO A 161 10.93 10.44 0.42
CA PRO A 161 11.24 10.63 -0.98
C PRO A 161 12.70 11.05 -1.19
N GLY A 162 13.27 10.60 -2.32
CA GLY A 162 14.68 10.77 -2.67
C GLY A 162 15.08 12.24 -2.82
N MET A 163 16.39 12.47 -3.01
CA MET A 163 16.96 13.82 -3.20
C MET A 163 16.24 14.66 -4.26
N ILE A 164 15.78 14.04 -5.35
CA ILE A 164 15.16 14.73 -6.48
C ILE A 164 13.77 15.28 -6.10
N ASP A 165 12.98 14.51 -5.37
CA ASP A 165 11.64 14.93 -4.93
C ASP A 165 11.72 16.11 -3.95
N ARG A 166 12.77 16.12 -3.12
CA ARG A 166 13.08 17.23 -2.20
C ARG A 166 13.34 18.55 -2.93
N VAL A 167 14.04 18.48 -4.06
CA VAL A 167 14.38 19.66 -4.87
C VAL A 167 13.17 20.19 -5.62
N LEU A 168 12.25 19.32 -6.04
CA LEU A 168 11.07 19.70 -6.83
C LEU A 168 9.92 20.26 -5.98
N HIS A 169 9.69 19.75 -4.77
CA HIS A 169 8.46 20.05 -4.01
C HIS A 169 8.63 20.99 -2.81
N GLY A 170 9.86 21.37 -2.43
CA GLY A 170 10.11 22.40 -1.40
C GLY A 170 9.56 22.11 0.01
N ASP A 171 9.25 20.85 0.31
CA ASP A 171 8.48 20.45 1.49
C ASP A 171 9.35 20.45 2.79
N PRO A 172 8.94 21.09 3.90
CA PRO A 172 9.65 20.99 5.17
C PRO A 172 9.70 19.53 5.64
N GLN A 173 10.92 19.03 5.88
CA GLN A 173 11.19 17.61 6.16
C GLN A 173 10.24 17.02 7.21
N PRO A 174 9.29 16.12 6.86
CA PRO A 174 8.61 15.33 7.88
C PRO A 174 9.63 14.42 8.57
N SER A 175 9.42 14.16 9.86
CA SER A 175 10.26 13.22 10.60
C SER A 175 10.02 11.81 10.06
N THR A 176 10.96 11.30 9.28
CA THR A 176 10.93 9.92 8.75
C THR A 176 11.24 8.93 9.86
N VAL A 177 10.73 7.71 9.75
CA VAL A 177 11.07 6.60 10.65
C VAL A 177 12.58 6.37 10.76
N ALA A 178 13.34 6.54 9.67
CA ALA A 178 14.80 6.45 9.69
C ALA A 178 15.46 7.44 10.66
N LYS A 179 15.15 8.73 10.52
CA LYS A 179 15.66 9.79 11.42
C LYS A 179 15.23 9.57 12.86
N ARG A 180 13.98 9.15 13.07
CA ARG A 180 13.48 8.87 14.41
C ARG A 180 14.20 7.69 15.05
N ALA A 181 14.46 6.62 14.30
CA ALA A 181 15.22 5.48 14.79
C ALA A 181 16.63 5.88 15.26
N VAL A 182 17.34 6.69 14.47
CA VAL A 182 18.68 7.22 14.84
C VAL A 182 18.59 8.05 16.12
N TYR A 183 17.59 8.91 16.24
CA TYR A 183 17.38 9.72 17.43
C TYR A 183 17.14 8.86 18.68
N LEU A 184 16.19 7.92 18.60
CA LEU A 184 15.87 7.02 19.71
C LEU A 184 17.06 6.16 20.11
N GLU A 185 17.84 5.67 19.15
CA GLU A 185 19.06 4.91 19.42
C GLU A 185 20.08 5.76 20.18
N GLY A 186 20.30 7.02 19.79
CA GLY A 186 21.17 7.94 20.52
C GLY A 186 20.71 8.17 21.95
N GLN A 187 19.41 8.43 22.14
CA GLN A 187 18.82 8.68 23.47
C GLN A 187 18.87 7.44 24.38
N LEU A 188 18.65 6.24 23.83
CA LEU A 188 18.67 5.01 24.61
C LEU A 188 20.08 4.59 25.06
N ARG A 189 21.14 5.12 24.43
CA ARG A 189 22.54 4.95 24.87
C ARG A 189 22.89 5.83 26.07
N LEU A 190 22.15 6.93 26.30
CA LEU A 190 22.39 7.80 27.44
C LEU A 190 21.92 7.16 28.76
N PRO A 191 22.46 7.59 29.92
CA PRO A 191 21.90 7.26 31.23
C PRO A 191 20.42 7.66 31.32
N LYS A 192 19.60 6.87 32.05
CA LYS A 192 18.14 7.06 32.09
C LYS A 192 17.70 8.48 32.44
N ALA A 193 18.45 9.18 33.31
CA ALA A 193 18.15 10.53 33.76
C ALA A 193 18.36 11.62 32.68
N GLU A 194 19.17 11.34 31.66
CA GLU A 194 19.53 12.32 30.61
C GLU A 194 18.71 12.12 29.33
N ARG A 195 17.95 11.03 29.23
CA ARG A 195 17.19 10.69 28.02
C ARG A 195 16.02 11.64 27.80
N ARG A 196 15.88 12.09 26.56
CA ARG A 196 14.72 12.82 26.05
C ARG A 196 14.04 11.98 24.99
N LEU A 197 13.23 11.01 25.41
CA LEU A 197 12.63 10.04 24.49
C LEU A 197 11.43 10.61 23.74
N GLN A 198 10.74 11.60 24.29
CA GLN A 198 9.60 12.25 23.64
C GLN A 198 9.95 13.67 23.23
N LEU A 199 9.53 14.03 22.01
CA LEU A 199 9.57 15.38 21.46
C LEU A 199 8.20 15.65 20.83
N PRO A 200 7.16 16.00 21.62
CA PRO A 200 5.76 15.98 21.19
C PRO A 200 5.50 16.69 19.85
N GLU A 201 6.11 17.84 19.62
CA GLU A 201 5.97 18.61 18.38
C GLU A 201 6.54 17.90 17.13
N LEU A 202 7.60 17.10 17.30
CA LEU A 202 8.20 16.32 16.21
C LEU A 202 7.55 14.94 16.05
N ASP A 203 7.08 14.36 17.15
CA ASP A 203 6.44 13.04 17.19
C ASP A 203 5.05 13.10 16.51
N GLN A 204 4.35 14.22 16.66
CA GLN A 204 3.09 14.49 15.95
C GLN A 204 3.29 14.68 14.44
N ARG A 205 4.47 15.14 14.01
CA ARG A 205 4.84 15.35 12.59
C ARG A 205 5.39 14.10 11.90
N GLN A 206 5.37 12.94 12.57
CA GLN A 206 5.79 11.68 11.96
C GLN A 206 4.86 11.30 10.81
N ARG A 207 5.47 11.04 9.65
CA ARG A 207 4.75 10.60 8.45
C ARG A 207 4.24 9.18 8.67
N MET A 208 2.96 8.96 8.41
CA MET A 208 2.40 7.61 8.30
C MET A 208 2.68 7.02 6.92
N TYR A 209 2.85 5.70 6.86
CA TYR A 209 3.21 4.99 5.64
C TYR A 209 2.02 4.18 5.15
N LYS A 210 1.55 4.47 3.93
CA LYS A 210 0.55 3.68 3.24
C LYS A 210 1.28 2.71 2.28
N PRO A 211 0.79 1.49 2.07
CA PRO A 211 1.37 0.51 1.15
C PRO A 211 1.27 0.95 -0.33
#